data_AF-N6TEH9-F1
#
_entry.id   AF-N6TEH9-F1
#
_cell.length_a   1.000
_cell.length_b   1.000
_cell.length_c   1.000
_cell.angle_alpha   90.00
_cell.angle_beta   90.00
_cell.angle_gamma   90.00
#
_symmetry.space_group_name_H-M   'P 1'
#
loop_
_entity.id
_entity.type
_entity.pdbx_description
1 polymer ?
#
loop_
_entity_poly.entity_id
_entity_poly.type
_entity_poly.pdbx_seq_one_letter_code
_entity_poly.pdbx_strand_id
1 'polypeptide(L)'
;MRPTYIVLLSAFLQLTFGFSLTTGYLKYFRRKAIDIIDQAGPNDDCARQLKAWIGELFGPKSTWAMKMLDASAKLQTGLYSFNIFHFGDFDGCLNIKEEKIGMGIIEGKYCTAAVLPAQNSSSDLAQILNFVTIVPEMTGSQKGKDMQHILKILKVIYGLCLPKACSALSIQKLWNHLEASFKMPLRVAVDEDFCTFTGKVPFVFQWDTIVIWGFVVYAVFVLAATVCDLSQLTPRGWIQLLRPFSLYRNARKILLPGKKASWGCLDGLKVFSMCWVIFGHVYTIEILTGTTNMVSYFQ
;
A
#
# COMPACT_ATOMS: atom_id res chain seq x y z
N MET A 1 -21.93 1.07 -34.08
CA MET A 1 -23.19 0.49 -33.51
C MET A 1 -23.41 1.11 -32.14
N ARG A 2 -24.60 1.61 -31.82
CA ARG A 2 -24.86 2.22 -30.51
C ARG A 2 -24.79 1.13 -29.42
N PRO A 3 -24.19 1.40 -28.24
CA PRO A 3 -24.00 0.41 -27.17
C PRO A 3 -25.31 -0.22 -26.69
N THR A 4 -26.44 0.49 -26.84
CA THR A 4 -27.78 -0.02 -26.52
C THR A 4 -28.20 -1.23 -27.36
N TYR A 5 -27.80 -1.29 -28.64
CA TYR A 5 -28.13 -2.42 -29.50
C TYR A 5 -27.32 -3.67 -29.16
N ILE A 6 -26.10 -3.50 -28.62
CA ILE A 6 -25.24 -4.62 -28.19
C ILE A 6 -25.85 -5.31 -26.95
N VAL A 7 -26.38 -4.53 -26.01
CA VAL A 7 -27.04 -5.06 -24.81
C VAL A 7 -28.31 -5.82 -25.17
N LEU A 8 -29.14 -5.27 -26.06
CA LEU A 8 -30.38 -5.93 -26.51
C LEU A 8 -30.11 -7.20 -27.32
N LEU A 9 -29.11 -7.19 -28.20
CA LEU A 9 -28.69 -8.36 -28.96
C LEU A 9 -28.12 -9.44 -28.03
N SER A 10 -27.38 -9.03 -26.99
CA SER A 10 -26.82 -9.96 -26.00
C SER A 10 -27.89 -10.62 -25.14
N ALA A 11 -28.92 -9.87 -24.72
CA ALA A 11 -30.04 -10.39 -23.97
C ALA A 11 -30.90 -11.35 -24.83
N PHE A 12 -31.10 -11.02 -26.11
CA PHE A 12 -31.83 -11.86 -27.05
C PHE A 12 -31.11 -13.18 -27.33
N LEU A 13 -29.78 -13.16 -27.52
CA LEU A 13 -28.95 -14.35 -27.72
C LEU A 13 -28.85 -15.24 -26.47
N GLN A 14 -28.86 -14.65 -25.26
CA GLN A 14 -28.89 -15.38 -23.99
C GLN A 14 -30.19 -16.17 -23.82
N LEU A 15 -31.32 -15.59 -24.20
CA LEU A 15 -32.65 -16.19 -24.03
C LEU A 15 -32.97 -17.26 -25.09
N THR A 16 -32.42 -17.15 -26.29
CA THR A 16 -32.80 -18.01 -27.43
C THR A 16 -31.84 -19.16 -27.70
N PHE A 17 -30.54 -19.02 -27.39
CA PHE A 17 -29.53 -20.02 -27.75
C PHE A 17 -28.73 -20.57 -26.55
N GLY A 18 -29.06 -20.18 -25.32
CA GLY A 18 -28.27 -20.57 -24.13
C GLY A 18 -26.81 -20.11 -24.22
N PHE A 19 -26.49 -19.22 -25.15
CA PHE A 19 -25.16 -18.71 -25.39
C PHE A 19 -24.92 -17.60 -24.36
N SER A 20 -24.29 -17.96 -23.25
CA SER A 20 -23.93 -16.98 -22.25
C SER A 20 -22.83 -16.08 -22.85
N LEU A 21 -23.18 -14.89 -23.39
CA LEU A 21 -22.18 -13.94 -23.93
C LEU A 21 -21.04 -13.69 -22.94
N THR A 22 -21.32 -13.76 -21.64
CA THR A 22 -20.33 -13.70 -20.56
C THR A 22 -19.23 -14.76 -20.69
N THR A 23 -19.54 -16.00 -21.12
CA THR A 23 -18.54 -17.07 -21.35
C THR A 23 -17.67 -16.80 -22.58
N GLY A 24 -18.24 -16.23 -23.65
CA GLY A 24 -17.51 -15.84 -24.85
C GLY A 24 -16.53 -14.69 -24.59
N TYR A 25 -16.97 -13.65 -23.88
CA TYR A 25 -16.13 -12.52 -23.47
C TYR A 25 -15.01 -12.94 -22.52
N LEU A 26 -15.30 -13.79 -21.53
CA LEU A 26 -14.29 -14.33 -20.61
C LEU A 26 -13.24 -15.15 -21.37
N LYS A 27 -13.67 -16.00 -22.30
CA LYS A 27 -12.76 -16.79 -23.14
C LYS A 27 -11.88 -15.91 -24.03
N TYR A 28 -12.44 -14.84 -24.61
CA TYR A 28 -11.70 -13.86 -25.39
C TYR A 28 -10.64 -13.13 -24.54
N PHE A 29 -11.04 -12.60 -23.38
CA PHE A 29 -10.14 -11.87 -22.49
C PHE A 29 -8.99 -12.76 -21.99
N ARG A 30 -9.33 -13.98 -21.55
CA ARG A 30 -8.34 -14.99 -21.15
C ARG A 30 -7.33 -15.27 -22.25
N ARG A 31 -7.78 -15.50 -23.48
CA ARG A 31 -6.90 -15.79 -24.61
C ARG A 31 -5.97 -14.61 -24.91
N LYS A 32 -6.53 -13.39 -24.99
CA LYS A 32 -5.76 -12.18 -25.24
C LYS A 32 -4.72 -11.91 -24.15
N ALA A 33 -5.06 -12.16 -22.89
CA ALA A 33 -4.13 -12.00 -21.79
C ALA A 33 -2.99 -13.02 -21.81
N ILE A 34 -3.26 -14.27 -22.19
CA ILE A 34 -2.22 -15.29 -22.41
C ILE A 34 -1.31 -14.89 -23.58
N ASP A 35 -1.88 -14.45 -24.70
CA ASP A 35 -1.11 -14.01 -25.87
C ASP A 35 -0.15 -12.86 -25.52
N ILE A 36 -0.58 -11.92 -24.68
CA ILE A 36 0.26 -10.82 -24.18
C ILE A 36 1.41 -11.35 -23.31
N ILE A 37 1.14 -12.31 -22.42
CA ILE A 37 2.19 -12.93 -21.60
C ILE A 37 3.18 -13.68 -22.49
N ASP A 38 2.73 -14.35 -23.55
CA ASP A 38 3.63 -15.06 -24.46
C ASP A 38 4.50 -14.11 -25.30
N GLN A 39 4.00 -12.93 -25.65
CA GLN A 39 4.74 -11.94 -26.44
C GLN A 39 5.71 -11.08 -25.59
N ALA A 40 5.33 -10.79 -24.35
CA ALA A 40 6.01 -9.78 -23.53
C ALA A 40 6.50 -10.27 -22.18
N GLY A 41 5.96 -11.39 -21.71
CA GLY A 41 6.43 -12.06 -20.52
C GLY A 41 7.84 -12.61 -20.73
N PRO A 42 8.63 -12.75 -19.67
CA PRO A 42 9.89 -13.47 -19.75
C PRO A 42 9.63 -14.96 -20.04
N ASN A 43 10.53 -15.64 -20.74
CA ASN A 43 10.47 -17.09 -20.91
C ASN A 43 10.96 -17.81 -19.63
N ASP A 44 10.30 -17.55 -18.52
CA ASP A 44 10.66 -18.03 -17.18
C ASP A 44 9.44 -18.61 -16.43
N ASP A 45 9.68 -18.98 -15.16
CA ASP A 45 8.64 -19.50 -14.29
C ASP A 45 7.54 -18.48 -13.97
N CYS A 46 7.82 -17.17 -14.05
CA CYS A 46 6.82 -16.14 -13.86
C CYS A 46 5.75 -16.19 -14.95
N ALA A 47 6.14 -16.19 -16.23
CA ALA A 47 5.17 -16.27 -17.32
C ALA A 47 4.34 -17.56 -17.26
N ARG A 48 4.96 -18.67 -16.88
CA ARG A 48 4.29 -19.96 -16.71
C ARG A 48 3.25 -19.92 -15.60
N GLN A 49 3.59 -19.40 -14.42
CA GLN A 49 2.66 -19.25 -13.30
C GLN A 49 1.58 -18.18 -13.57
N LEU A 50 1.90 -17.09 -14.26
CA LEU A 50 0.91 -16.08 -14.68
C LEU A 50 -0.10 -16.65 -15.68
N LYS A 51 0.33 -17.47 -16.64
CA LYS A 51 -0.59 -18.17 -17.56
C LYS A 51 -1.49 -19.15 -16.82
N ALA A 52 -0.95 -19.87 -15.84
CA ALA A 52 -1.75 -20.74 -14.97
C ALA A 52 -2.78 -19.93 -14.17
N TRP A 53 -2.37 -18.78 -13.63
CA TRP A 53 -3.21 -17.87 -12.87
C TRP A 53 -4.40 -17.36 -13.70
N ILE A 54 -4.13 -16.77 -14.86
CA ILE A 54 -5.17 -16.30 -15.80
C ILE A 54 -6.00 -17.47 -16.33
N GLY A 55 -5.39 -18.64 -16.48
CA GLY A 55 -6.05 -19.86 -16.93
C GLY A 55 -7.06 -20.44 -15.94
N GLU A 56 -6.85 -20.22 -14.64
CA GLU A 56 -7.73 -20.73 -13.59
C GLU A 56 -8.66 -19.66 -13.03
N LEU A 57 -8.51 -18.41 -13.47
CA LEU A 57 -9.41 -17.32 -13.12
C LEU A 57 -10.85 -17.63 -13.55
N PHE A 58 -11.79 -17.52 -12.61
CA PHE A 58 -13.19 -17.92 -12.77
C PHE A 58 -13.40 -19.40 -13.13
N GLY A 59 -12.38 -20.25 -12.95
CA GLY A 59 -12.46 -21.70 -13.12
C GLY A 59 -13.05 -22.38 -11.89
N PRO A 60 -13.79 -23.49 -12.05
CA PRO A 60 -14.42 -24.19 -10.93
C PRO A 60 -13.45 -25.05 -10.10
N LYS A 61 -12.23 -25.30 -10.60
CA LYS A 61 -11.32 -26.32 -10.05
C LYS A 61 -10.40 -25.82 -8.94
N SER A 62 -10.14 -24.52 -8.86
CA SER A 62 -9.24 -23.97 -7.85
C SER A 62 -9.65 -22.55 -7.50
N THR A 63 -9.44 -22.16 -6.25
CA THR A 63 -9.77 -20.81 -5.76
C THR A 63 -8.55 -19.92 -5.61
N TRP A 64 -7.31 -20.45 -5.72
CA TRP A 64 -6.09 -19.66 -5.54
C TRP A 64 -6.04 -18.47 -6.51
N ALA A 65 -6.47 -18.67 -7.76
CA ALA A 65 -6.46 -17.59 -8.75
C ALA A 65 -7.42 -16.45 -8.40
N MET A 66 -8.62 -16.81 -7.90
CA MET A 66 -9.58 -15.85 -7.38
C MET A 66 -9.08 -15.19 -6.10
N LYS A 67 -8.43 -15.93 -5.19
CA LYS A 67 -7.83 -15.39 -3.97
C LYS A 67 -6.72 -14.39 -4.29
N MET A 68 -5.88 -14.63 -5.30
CA MET A 68 -4.84 -13.67 -5.71
C MET A 68 -5.44 -12.40 -6.32
N LEU A 69 -6.49 -12.54 -7.14
CA LEU A 69 -7.23 -11.39 -7.66
C LEU A 69 -7.90 -10.62 -6.51
N ASP A 70 -8.46 -11.33 -5.53
CA ASP A 70 -9.10 -10.75 -4.35
C ASP A 70 -8.09 -10.09 -3.39
N ALA A 71 -6.86 -10.60 -3.32
CA ALA A 71 -5.80 -10.01 -2.51
C ALA A 71 -5.17 -8.77 -3.16
N SER A 72 -5.18 -8.68 -4.49
CA SER A 72 -4.73 -7.47 -5.20
C SER A 72 -5.64 -6.28 -4.88
N ALA A 73 -5.10 -5.07 -4.89
CA ALA A 73 -5.87 -3.86 -4.67
C ALA A 73 -6.97 -3.68 -5.73
N LYS A 74 -8.01 -2.94 -5.37
CA LYS A 74 -9.05 -2.45 -6.30
C LYS A 74 -9.01 -0.94 -6.27
N LEU A 75 -9.43 -0.32 -7.38
CA LEU A 75 -9.59 1.12 -7.40
C LEU A 75 -10.74 1.49 -6.45
N GLN A 76 -10.41 2.13 -5.34
CA GLN A 76 -11.42 2.58 -4.37
C GLN A 76 -12.04 3.89 -4.86
N THR A 77 -13.23 4.19 -4.35
CA THR A 77 -13.89 5.48 -4.58
C THR A 77 -13.11 6.62 -3.92
N GLY A 78 -13.41 7.86 -4.32
CA GLY A 78 -12.78 9.04 -3.73
C GLY A 78 -11.42 9.41 -4.31
N LEU A 79 -11.05 8.87 -5.49
CA LEU A 79 -9.86 9.32 -6.22
C LEU A 79 -9.88 10.83 -6.48
N TYR A 80 -11.06 11.39 -6.76
CA TYR A 80 -11.27 12.83 -6.89
C TYR A 80 -10.89 13.58 -5.61
N SER A 81 -11.19 13.01 -4.44
CA SER A 81 -10.80 13.55 -3.14
C SER A 81 -9.40 13.11 -2.71
N PHE A 82 -8.53 12.76 -3.65
CA PHE A 82 -7.15 12.30 -3.42
C PHE A 82 -7.01 11.02 -2.58
N ASN A 83 -7.99 10.10 -2.63
CA ASN A 83 -7.75 8.74 -2.17
C ASN A 83 -6.84 7.99 -3.17
N ILE A 84 -5.53 8.10 -2.95
CA ILE A 84 -4.49 7.56 -3.83
C ILE A 84 -3.83 6.29 -3.30
N PHE A 85 -4.24 5.80 -2.12
CA PHE A 85 -3.66 4.61 -1.51
C PHE A 85 -4.62 3.44 -1.58
N HIS A 86 -4.26 2.41 -2.36
CA HIS A 86 -5.05 1.20 -2.50
C HIS A 86 -4.17 0.00 -2.18
N PHE A 87 -4.26 -0.50 -0.94
CA PHE A 87 -3.35 -1.54 -0.45
C PHE A 87 -3.79 -2.96 -0.81
N GLY A 88 -5.10 -3.25 -0.97
CA GLY A 88 -5.54 -4.64 -1.10
C GLY A 88 -5.31 -5.44 0.18
N ASP A 89 -5.36 -6.78 0.09
CA ASP A 89 -5.18 -7.68 1.23
C ASP A 89 -3.76 -8.28 1.25
N PHE A 90 -2.92 -7.70 2.09
CA PHE A 90 -1.52 -8.09 2.25
C PHE A 90 -1.38 -9.52 2.77
N ASP A 91 -2.01 -9.83 3.90
CA ASP A 91 -1.92 -11.13 4.55
C ASP A 91 -2.62 -12.21 3.71
N GLY A 92 -3.75 -11.87 3.10
CA GLY A 92 -4.45 -12.73 2.15
C GLY A 92 -3.54 -13.15 1.00
N CYS A 93 -2.73 -12.23 0.45
CA CYS A 93 -1.78 -12.57 -0.60
C CYS A 93 -0.68 -13.54 -0.13
N LEU A 94 -0.06 -13.26 1.02
CA LEU A 94 1.05 -14.06 1.55
C LEU A 94 0.66 -15.48 1.95
N ASN A 95 -0.61 -15.68 2.31
CA ASN A 95 -1.13 -16.99 2.72
C ASN A 95 -1.51 -17.90 1.54
N ILE A 96 -1.41 -17.43 0.29
CA ILE A 96 -1.73 -18.23 -0.89
C ILE A 96 -0.60 -19.20 -1.20
N LYS A 97 -0.93 -20.49 -1.15
CA LYS A 97 -0.07 -21.61 -1.55
C LYS A 97 -0.90 -22.63 -2.32
N GLU A 98 -0.49 -22.94 -3.54
CA GLU A 98 -1.18 -23.88 -4.42
C GLU A 98 -0.17 -24.82 -5.08
N GLU A 99 -0.36 -26.13 -4.93
CA GLU A 99 0.50 -27.11 -5.59
C GLU A 99 -0.02 -27.41 -7.01
N LYS A 100 0.85 -27.28 -8.01
CA LYS A 100 0.55 -27.59 -9.41
C LYS A 100 1.50 -28.62 -9.99
N ILE A 101 0.92 -29.64 -10.62
CA ILE A 101 1.66 -30.67 -11.35
C ILE A 101 2.54 -30.00 -12.41
N GLY A 102 3.85 -30.28 -12.37
CA GLY A 102 4.83 -29.72 -13.28
C GLY A 102 5.23 -28.26 -12.99
N MET A 103 4.67 -27.59 -11.98
CA MET A 103 5.07 -26.24 -11.56
C MET A 103 5.52 -26.10 -10.11
N GLY A 104 5.35 -27.15 -9.31
CA GLY A 104 5.65 -27.09 -7.89
C GLY A 104 4.62 -26.25 -7.13
N ILE A 105 5.05 -25.68 -6.01
CA ILE A 105 4.19 -24.85 -5.16
C ILE A 105 4.24 -23.41 -5.67
N ILE A 106 3.08 -22.88 -6.02
CA ILE A 106 2.86 -21.47 -6.35
C ILE A 106 2.55 -20.75 -5.03
N GLU A 107 3.41 -19.81 -4.66
CA GLU A 107 3.24 -18.96 -3.48
C GLU A 107 2.91 -17.52 -3.90
N GLY A 108 2.14 -16.81 -3.08
CA GLY A 108 1.88 -15.39 -3.27
C GLY A 108 3.06 -14.49 -2.88
N LYS A 109 3.25 -13.42 -3.67
CA LYS A 109 4.16 -12.30 -3.39
C LYS A 109 3.36 -11.01 -3.51
N TYR A 110 3.31 -10.26 -2.43
CA TYR A 110 2.66 -8.96 -2.40
C TYR A 110 3.67 -7.87 -2.80
N CYS A 111 3.32 -7.00 -3.74
CA CYS A 111 4.16 -5.90 -4.19
C CYS A 111 3.40 -4.58 -4.16
N THR A 112 4.00 -3.54 -3.58
CA THR A 112 3.47 -2.17 -3.65
C THR A 112 3.99 -1.48 -4.91
N ALA A 113 3.10 -1.21 -5.86
CA ALA A 113 3.41 -0.53 -7.09
C ALA A 113 2.99 0.94 -7.05
N ALA A 114 3.69 1.79 -7.80
CA ALA A 114 3.32 3.17 -8.03
C ALA A 114 2.76 3.32 -9.45
N VAL A 115 1.50 3.74 -9.58
CA VAL A 115 0.88 4.07 -10.84
C VAL A 115 0.98 5.58 -11.07
N LEU A 116 1.57 5.96 -12.19
CA LEU A 116 1.91 7.32 -12.58
C LEU A 116 1.37 7.59 -14.00
N PRO A 117 1.14 8.84 -14.40
CA PRO A 117 0.88 9.16 -15.79
C PRO A 117 2.11 8.85 -16.67
N ALA A 118 1.88 8.32 -17.88
CA ALA A 118 2.95 8.06 -18.84
C ALA A 118 3.59 9.39 -19.32
N GLN A 119 4.92 9.43 -19.39
CA GLN A 119 5.67 10.66 -19.70
C GLN A 119 5.60 11.09 -21.18
N ASN A 120 5.29 10.16 -22.10
CA ASN A 120 5.44 10.37 -23.55
C ASN A 120 4.13 10.24 -24.35
N SER A 121 2.97 10.38 -23.71
CA SER A 121 1.69 10.38 -24.43
C SER A 121 1.30 11.80 -24.84
N SER A 122 1.89 12.26 -25.94
CA SER A 122 1.45 13.44 -26.69
C SER A 122 -0.04 13.33 -27.06
N SER A 123 -0.78 14.40 -26.82
CA SER A 123 -2.21 14.67 -27.12
C SER A 123 -3.31 13.76 -26.55
N ASP A 124 -3.11 12.45 -26.41
CA ASP A 124 -4.20 11.53 -26.00
C ASP A 124 -4.35 11.41 -24.48
N LEU A 125 -3.26 11.63 -23.74
CA LEU A 125 -3.33 11.74 -22.28
C LEU A 125 -4.11 12.99 -21.88
N ALA A 126 -4.05 14.09 -22.63
CA ALA A 126 -4.89 15.26 -22.40
C ALA A 126 -6.40 14.97 -22.57
N GLN A 127 -6.77 13.99 -23.40
CA GLN A 127 -8.17 13.58 -23.58
C GLN A 127 -8.66 12.64 -22.47
N ILE A 128 -7.80 11.76 -21.96
CA ILE A 128 -8.12 10.88 -20.82
C ILE A 128 -8.04 11.65 -19.48
N LEU A 129 -7.12 12.61 -19.36
CA LEU A 129 -7.07 13.60 -18.27
C LEU A 129 -8.13 14.70 -18.38
N ASN A 130 -8.99 14.71 -19.42
CA ASN A 130 -10.23 15.46 -19.31
C ASN A 130 -11.19 14.84 -18.28
N PHE A 131 -10.96 13.60 -17.81
CA PHE A 131 -11.58 13.11 -16.58
C PHE A 131 -11.01 13.79 -15.31
N VAL A 132 -9.89 14.51 -15.46
CA VAL A 132 -9.20 15.32 -14.44
C VAL A 132 -9.46 16.83 -14.69
N THR A 133 -10.44 17.20 -15.53
CA THR A 133 -10.94 18.60 -15.62
C THR A 133 -11.72 19.05 -14.40
N ILE A 134 -11.81 18.21 -13.37
CA ILE A 134 -12.39 18.54 -12.07
C ILE A 134 -11.31 19.01 -11.06
N VAL A 135 -10.01 18.84 -11.33
CA VAL A 135 -8.94 19.48 -10.55
C VAL A 135 -8.97 21.03 -10.58
N PRO A 136 -9.27 21.72 -11.71
CA PRO A 136 -9.41 23.17 -11.71
C PRO A 136 -10.61 23.65 -10.86
N GLU A 137 -11.67 22.84 -10.72
CA GLU A 137 -12.79 23.15 -9.81
C GLU A 137 -12.45 22.90 -8.34
N MET A 138 -11.53 21.97 -8.03
CA MET A 138 -11.10 21.68 -6.65
C MET A 138 -10.07 22.63 -6.07
N THR A 139 -9.16 23.18 -6.87
CA THR A 139 -8.00 23.92 -6.32
C THR A 139 -8.16 25.44 -6.38
N GLY A 140 -9.28 25.96 -6.88
CA GLY A 140 -9.47 27.41 -7.08
C GLY A 140 -8.37 28.07 -7.92
N SER A 141 -7.61 27.28 -8.70
CA SER A 141 -6.35 27.71 -9.31
C SER A 141 -6.57 28.16 -10.75
N GLN A 142 -6.20 29.41 -11.04
CA GLN A 142 -6.34 30.01 -12.36
C GLN A 142 -5.46 29.32 -13.41
N LYS A 143 -6.11 29.01 -14.54
CA LYS A 143 -5.57 28.73 -15.89
C LYS A 143 -4.08 28.31 -15.99
N GLY A 144 -3.91 27.01 -16.26
CA GLY A 144 -3.25 26.58 -17.50
C GLY A 144 -1.75 26.31 -17.48
N LYS A 145 -1.00 26.73 -16.45
CA LYS A 145 0.43 26.35 -16.30
C LYS A 145 0.72 25.46 -15.08
N ASP A 146 -0.06 25.57 -14.00
CA ASP A 146 0.08 24.71 -12.81
C ASP A 146 -0.53 23.31 -12.95
N MET A 147 -1.47 23.12 -13.88
CA MET A 147 -2.16 21.85 -14.07
C MET A 147 -1.20 20.71 -14.45
N GLN A 148 -0.16 21.00 -15.26
CA GLN A 148 0.83 20.00 -15.66
C GLN A 148 1.73 19.55 -14.49
N HIS A 149 1.92 20.40 -13.48
CA HIS A 149 2.69 20.04 -12.29
C HIS A 149 1.87 19.16 -11.34
N ILE A 150 0.57 19.44 -11.15
CA ILE A 150 -0.33 18.62 -10.32
C ILE A 150 -0.49 17.21 -10.89
N LEU A 151 -0.59 17.08 -12.21
CA LEU A 151 -0.70 15.78 -12.86
C LEU A 151 0.57 14.93 -12.72
N LYS A 152 1.76 15.56 -12.69
CA LYS A 152 3.02 14.86 -12.36
C LYS A 152 3.07 14.39 -10.90
N ILE A 153 2.25 14.95 -10.02
CA ILE A 153 2.18 14.62 -8.59
C ILE A 153 1.18 13.48 -8.31
N LEU A 154 0.27 13.16 -9.26
CA LEU A 154 -0.70 12.08 -9.08
C LEU A 154 -0.01 10.70 -9.14
N LYS A 155 0.45 10.25 -7.96
CA LYS A 155 1.02 8.91 -7.73
C LYS A 155 0.00 8.08 -6.97
N VAL A 156 -0.61 7.11 -7.64
CA VAL A 156 -1.49 6.14 -6.98
C VAL A 156 -0.64 4.98 -6.49
N ILE A 157 -0.71 4.69 -5.19
CA ILE A 157 -0.07 3.53 -4.57
C ILE A 157 -1.03 2.35 -4.67
N TYR A 158 -0.56 1.24 -5.25
CA TYR A 158 -1.39 0.11 -5.61
C TYR A 158 -0.75 -1.21 -5.21
N GLY A 159 -1.41 -1.98 -4.34
CA GLY A 159 -0.98 -3.32 -3.95
C GLY A 159 -1.29 -4.37 -5.01
N LEU A 160 -0.31 -5.16 -5.41
CA LEU A 160 -0.45 -6.25 -6.38
C LEU A 160 -0.11 -7.58 -5.71
N CYS A 161 -0.99 -8.57 -5.85
CA CYS A 161 -0.67 -9.94 -5.48
C CYS A 161 -0.25 -10.73 -6.72
N LEU A 162 1.00 -11.15 -6.74
CA LEU A 162 1.65 -11.81 -7.88
C LEU A 162 2.22 -13.16 -7.48
N PRO A 163 2.45 -14.09 -8.41
CA PRO A 163 3.19 -15.31 -8.10
C PRO A 163 4.62 -14.98 -7.65
N LYS A 164 5.13 -15.68 -6.64
CA LYS A 164 6.48 -15.46 -6.08
C LYS A 164 7.60 -15.60 -7.12
N ALA A 165 7.39 -16.42 -8.15
CA ALA A 165 8.32 -16.56 -9.27
C ALA A 165 8.53 -15.26 -10.07
N CYS A 166 7.59 -14.30 -9.99
CA CYS A 166 7.65 -13.06 -10.74
C CYS A 166 8.55 -12.01 -10.12
N SER A 167 9.58 -11.57 -10.83
CA SER A 167 10.40 -10.43 -10.41
C SER A 167 9.79 -9.09 -10.82
N ALA A 168 10.12 -8.01 -10.11
CA ALA A 168 9.69 -6.65 -10.42
C ALA A 168 10.07 -6.25 -11.85
N LEU A 169 11.27 -6.66 -12.31
CA LEU A 169 11.72 -6.47 -13.69
C LEU A 169 10.79 -7.17 -14.71
N SER A 170 10.36 -8.38 -14.41
CA SER A 170 9.48 -9.17 -15.29
C SER A 170 8.11 -8.51 -15.43
N ILE A 171 7.57 -8.02 -14.32
CA ILE A 171 6.29 -7.29 -14.28
C ILE A 171 6.41 -5.94 -15.00
N GLN A 172 7.52 -5.24 -14.82
CA GLN A 172 7.77 -3.98 -15.53
C GLN A 172 7.82 -4.19 -17.05
N LYS A 173 8.47 -5.26 -17.53
CA LYS A 173 8.50 -5.61 -18.96
C LYS A 173 7.10 -5.90 -19.50
N LEU A 174 6.32 -6.71 -18.76
CA LEU A 174 4.94 -7.02 -19.12
C LEU A 174 4.08 -5.75 -19.18
N TRP A 175 4.23 -4.85 -18.21
CA TRP A 175 3.51 -3.57 -18.18
C TRP A 175 3.88 -2.68 -19.36
N ASN A 176 5.17 -2.52 -19.67
CA ASN A 176 5.62 -1.67 -20.77
C ASN A 176 5.04 -2.14 -22.13
N HIS A 177 4.88 -3.45 -22.32
CA HIS A 177 4.24 -3.98 -23.51
C HIS A 177 2.72 -3.79 -23.51
N LEU A 178 2.06 -3.92 -22.35
CA LEU A 178 0.64 -3.59 -22.20
C LEU A 178 0.37 -2.12 -22.50
N GLU A 179 1.22 -1.23 -22.00
CA GLU A 179 1.19 0.21 -22.26
C GLU A 179 1.23 0.49 -23.77
N ALA A 180 2.20 -0.13 -24.48
CA ALA A 180 2.34 0.02 -25.93
C ALA A 180 1.16 -0.59 -26.72
N SER A 181 0.66 -1.75 -26.29
CA SER A 181 -0.40 -2.50 -26.99
C SER A 181 -1.76 -1.82 -26.88
N PHE A 182 -2.08 -1.25 -25.72
CA PHE A 182 -3.38 -0.64 -25.45
C PHE A 182 -3.34 0.89 -25.52
N LYS A 183 -2.16 1.49 -25.76
CA LYS A 183 -1.94 2.95 -25.70
C LYS A 183 -2.47 3.53 -24.39
N MET A 184 -2.30 2.80 -23.28
CA MET A 184 -2.73 3.27 -21.97
C MET A 184 -1.72 4.29 -21.46
N PRO A 185 -2.13 5.50 -21.07
CA PRO A 185 -1.19 6.53 -20.66
C PRO A 185 -0.84 6.42 -19.17
N LEU A 186 -0.58 5.20 -18.69
CA LEU A 186 -0.26 4.89 -17.31
C LEU A 186 1.05 4.11 -17.26
N ARG A 187 1.99 4.60 -16.45
CA ARG A 187 3.21 3.92 -16.08
C ARG A 187 3.03 3.28 -14.72
N VAL A 188 3.21 1.97 -14.63
CA VAL A 188 3.34 1.27 -13.35
C VAL A 188 4.82 1.10 -13.06
N ALA A 189 5.25 1.48 -11.87
CA ALA A 189 6.59 1.26 -11.35
C ALA A 189 6.53 0.26 -10.20
N VAL A 190 7.28 -0.83 -10.32
CA VAL A 190 7.40 -1.88 -9.30
C VAL A 190 8.88 -2.02 -8.93
N ASP A 191 9.16 -2.13 -7.64
CA ASP A 191 10.50 -2.39 -7.10
C ASP A 191 10.47 -3.66 -6.25
N GLU A 192 11.56 -4.43 -6.25
CA GLU A 192 11.68 -5.63 -5.41
C GLU A 192 11.76 -5.28 -3.93
N ASP A 193 12.29 -4.13 -3.56
CA ASP A 193 12.37 -3.70 -2.16
C ASP A 193 10.97 -3.51 -1.55
N PHE A 194 9.99 -3.12 -2.37
CA PHE A 194 8.58 -2.98 -2.00
C PHE A 194 7.75 -4.26 -2.22
N CYS A 195 8.39 -5.40 -2.47
CA CYS A 195 7.74 -6.70 -2.55
C CYS A 195 8.03 -7.56 -1.31
N THR A 196 7.03 -8.29 -0.80
CA THR A 196 7.15 -9.20 0.35
C THR A 196 6.56 -10.57 0.01
N PHE A 197 7.19 -11.62 0.51
CA PHE A 197 6.75 -13.01 0.39
C PHE A 197 7.17 -13.79 1.65
N THR A 198 6.57 -14.96 1.89
CA THR A 198 6.90 -15.79 3.06
C THR A 198 8.39 -16.13 3.11
N GLY A 199 9.06 -15.75 4.20
CA GLY A 199 10.49 -15.98 4.42
C GLY A 199 11.41 -14.83 3.95
N LYS A 200 10.87 -13.76 3.34
CA LYS A 200 11.65 -12.54 3.08
C LYS A 200 11.81 -11.75 4.37
N VAL A 201 13.04 -11.34 4.69
CA VAL A 201 13.27 -10.37 5.77
C VAL A 201 12.73 -9.01 5.37
N PRO A 202 12.03 -8.29 6.26
CA PRO A 202 11.51 -6.97 5.93
C PRO A 202 12.66 -6.02 5.61
N PHE A 203 12.45 -5.17 4.61
CA PHE A 203 13.37 -4.07 4.33
C PHE A 203 13.34 -3.10 5.51
N VAL A 204 14.48 -2.89 6.16
CA VAL A 204 14.64 -1.92 7.25
C VAL A 204 15.30 -0.68 6.68
N PHE A 205 14.68 0.48 6.84
CA PHE A 205 15.32 1.72 6.39
C PHE A 205 16.57 1.97 7.24
N GLN A 206 17.60 2.57 6.63
CA GLN A 206 18.84 2.91 7.33
C GLN A 206 18.57 3.77 8.58
N TRP A 207 17.55 4.63 8.52
CA TRP A 207 17.11 5.48 9.64
C TRP A 207 16.59 4.68 10.83
N ASP A 208 15.86 3.59 10.60
CA ASP A 208 15.31 2.77 11.67
C ASP A 208 16.43 2.14 12.50
N THR A 209 17.52 1.74 11.83
CA THR A 209 18.71 1.21 12.49
C THR A 209 19.35 2.26 13.40
N ILE A 210 19.48 3.50 12.94
CA ILE A 210 20.04 4.61 13.74
C ILE A 210 19.17 4.90 14.97
N VAL A 211 17.84 4.94 14.79
CA VAL A 211 16.90 5.19 15.89
C VAL A 211 16.95 4.07 16.93
N ILE A 212 16.98 2.81 16.51
CA ILE A 212 17.10 1.65 17.41
C ILE A 212 18.39 1.73 18.22
N TRP A 213 19.53 1.98 17.58
CA TRP A 213 20.80 2.16 18.28
C TRP A 213 20.78 3.35 19.24
N GLY A 214 20.14 4.45 18.85
CA GLY A 214 19.92 5.60 19.72
C GLY A 214 19.16 5.25 21.00
N PHE A 215 18.07 4.49 20.89
CA PHE A 215 17.31 4.02 22.06
C PHE A 215 18.11 3.06 22.93
N VAL A 216 18.91 2.17 22.34
CA VAL A 216 19.78 1.26 23.09
C VAL A 216 20.82 2.04 23.89
N VAL A 217 21.49 3.03 23.28
CA VAL A 217 22.48 3.88 23.97
C VAL A 217 21.82 4.68 25.09
N TYR A 218 20.64 5.25 24.84
CA TYR A 218 19.88 5.97 25.87
C TYR A 218 19.46 5.05 27.03
N ALA A 219 19.01 3.83 26.74
CA ALA A 219 18.66 2.85 27.76
C ALA A 219 19.87 2.45 28.62
N VAL A 220 21.02 2.19 28.00
CA VAL A 220 22.28 1.89 28.71
C VAL A 220 22.70 3.09 29.58
N PHE A 221 22.60 4.31 29.07
CA PHE A 221 22.89 5.53 29.82
C PHE A 221 21.99 5.66 31.06
N VAL A 222 20.68 5.44 30.92
CA VAL A 222 19.72 5.48 32.04
C VAL A 222 19.99 4.35 33.05
N LEU A 223 20.35 3.15 32.59
CA LEU A 223 20.72 2.03 33.46
C LEU A 223 21.98 2.36 34.26
N ALA A 224 23.03 2.88 33.62
CA ALA A 224 24.26 3.31 34.30
C ALA A 224 23.97 4.40 35.35
N ALA A 225 23.16 5.41 35.01
CA ALA A 225 22.72 6.43 35.94
C ALA A 225 21.95 5.84 37.14
N THR A 226 21.12 4.83 36.91
CA THR A 226 20.33 4.16 37.96
C THR A 226 21.21 3.31 38.87
N VAL A 227 22.18 2.56 38.33
CA VAL A 227 23.13 1.76 39.11
C VAL A 227 24.03 2.66 39.96
N CYS A 228 24.56 3.76 39.41
CA CYS A 228 25.35 4.75 40.16
C CYS A 228 24.57 5.39 41.32
N ASP A 229 23.26 5.60 41.16
CA ASP A 229 22.42 6.18 42.21
C ASP A 229 22.10 5.16 43.33
N LEU A 230 21.85 3.90 42.96
CA LEU A 230 21.56 2.81 43.91
C LEU A 230 22.78 2.34 44.71
N SER A 231 23.95 2.34 44.09
CA SER A 231 25.22 1.94 44.73
C SER A 231 25.74 2.95 45.77
N GLN A 232 25.02 4.05 45.99
CA GLN A 232 25.33 5.09 46.97
C GLN A 232 26.78 5.59 46.90
N LEU A 233 27.43 5.51 45.72
CA LEU A 233 28.77 6.07 45.54
C LEU A 233 28.72 7.55 45.92
N THR A 234 29.59 7.95 46.86
CA THR A 234 29.74 9.35 47.26
C THR A 234 30.00 10.18 46.02
N PRO A 235 29.11 11.13 45.68
CA PRO A 235 29.10 11.69 44.35
C PRO A 235 30.24 12.70 44.20
N ARG A 236 31.26 12.35 43.42
CA ARG A 236 32.37 13.24 43.04
C ARG A 236 32.33 13.52 41.54
N GLY A 237 32.42 14.79 41.16
CA GLY A 237 32.50 15.23 39.76
C GLY A 237 31.31 14.78 38.90
N TRP A 238 31.62 14.18 37.75
CA TRP A 238 30.67 13.77 36.69
C TRP A 238 29.53 12.84 37.16
N ILE A 239 29.73 12.08 38.24
CA ILE A 239 28.71 11.20 38.83
C ILE A 239 27.49 12.00 39.34
N GLN A 240 27.69 13.27 39.72
CA GLN A 240 26.60 14.18 40.10
C GLN A 240 25.67 14.50 38.93
N LEU A 241 26.21 14.55 37.71
CA LEU A 241 25.47 14.89 36.49
C LEU A 241 24.58 13.73 36.00
N LEU A 242 24.95 12.48 36.33
CA LEU A 242 24.21 11.27 35.95
C LEU A 242 22.99 11.02 36.85
N ARG A 243 23.06 11.45 38.11
CA ARG A 243 22.03 11.16 39.14
C ARG A 243 20.61 11.65 38.80
N PRO A 244 20.40 12.81 38.14
CA PRO A 244 19.07 13.24 37.70
C PRO A 244 18.41 12.32 36.68
N PHE A 245 19.17 11.50 35.96
CA PHE A 245 18.67 10.55 34.97
C PHE A 245 18.38 9.15 35.54
N SER A 246 18.60 8.95 36.84
CA SER A 246 18.27 7.70 37.54
C SER A 246 16.77 7.38 37.44
N LEU A 247 16.46 6.23 36.84
CA LEU A 247 15.10 5.74 36.71
C LEU A 247 14.46 5.53 38.09
N TYR A 248 15.20 4.96 39.04
CA TYR A 248 14.71 4.70 40.40
C TYR A 248 14.27 5.99 41.10
N ARG A 249 15.09 7.04 41.04
CA ARG A 249 14.79 8.30 41.72
C ARG A 249 13.65 9.06 41.06
N ASN A 250 13.60 9.07 39.73
CA ASN A 250 12.50 9.69 38.99
C ASN A 250 11.19 8.93 39.18
N ALA A 251 11.21 7.59 39.10
CA ALA A 251 10.04 6.76 39.38
C ALA A 251 9.55 6.92 40.82
N ARG A 252 10.46 6.95 41.81
CA ARG A 252 10.09 7.18 43.22
C ARG A 252 9.47 8.56 43.45
N LYS A 253 9.97 9.61 42.80
CA LYS A 253 9.37 10.96 42.85
C LYS A 253 7.95 10.98 42.25
N ILE A 254 7.72 10.24 41.17
CA ILE A 254 6.43 10.17 40.50
C ILE A 254 5.43 9.32 41.30
N LEU A 255 5.86 8.16 41.79
CA LEU A 255 4.99 7.16 42.44
C LEU A 255 4.74 7.44 43.93
N LEU A 256 5.62 8.18 44.60
CA LEU A 256 5.43 8.60 46.00
C LEU A 256 5.16 10.11 46.07
N PRO A 257 3.89 10.54 46.11
CA PRO A 257 3.55 11.96 46.18
C PRO A 257 4.04 12.59 47.48
N GLY A 258 4.78 13.70 47.38
CA GLY A 258 5.16 14.54 48.53
C GLY A 258 4.02 15.48 48.97
N LYS A 259 4.06 15.98 50.21
CA LYS A 259 3.02 16.83 50.85
C LYS A 259 2.63 18.13 50.10
N LYS A 260 3.36 18.53 49.04
CA LYS A 260 3.03 19.63 48.12
C LYS A 260 3.41 19.23 46.69
N ALA A 261 2.67 18.30 46.12
CA ALA A 261 2.93 17.73 44.81
C ALA A 261 2.28 18.54 43.68
N SER A 262 2.87 19.66 43.29
CA SER A 262 2.63 20.31 41.99
C SER A 262 3.76 19.89 41.05
N TRP A 263 3.49 18.90 40.19
CA TRP A 263 4.48 18.36 39.26
C TRP A 263 4.15 18.86 37.86
N GLY A 264 4.62 20.05 37.50
CA GLY A 264 4.28 20.68 36.21
C GLY A 264 4.57 19.81 34.98
N CYS A 265 5.56 18.91 35.02
CA CYS A 265 5.81 17.98 33.90
C CYS A 265 4.77 16.86 33.80
N LEU A 266 4.21 16.39 34.92
CA LEU A 266 3.12 15.41 34.92
C LEU A 266 1.82 16.05 34.46
N ASP A 267 1.64 17.35 34.71
CA ASP A 267 0.51 18.09 34.13
C ASP A 267 0.66 18.19 32.61
N GLY A 268 1.88 18.33 32.08
CA GLY A 268 2.16 18.15 30.64
C GLY A 268 1.83 16.75 30.13
N LEU A 269 2.19 15.69 30.86
CA LEU A 269 1.86 14.31 30.49
C LEU A 269 0.35 14.05 30.49
N LYS A 270 -0.41 14.67 31.41
CA LYS A 270 -1.88 14.61 31.39
C LYS A 270 -2.44 15.26 30.13
N VAL A 271 -1.89 16.39 29.69
CA VAL A 271 -2.29 17.03 28.42
C VAL A 271 -2.01 16.09 27.25
N PHE A 272 -0.83 15.49 27.16
CA PHE A 272 -0.52 14.51 26.10
C PHE A 272 -1.42 13.27 26.16
N SER A 273 -1.73 12.77 27.36
CA SER A 273 -2.68 11.66 27.54
C SER A 273 -4.09 12.04 27.12
N MET A 274 -4.55 13.26 27.43
CA MET A 274 -5.84 13.77 26.98
C MET A 274 -5.87 13.93 25.45
N CYS A 275 -4.81 14.47 24.84
CA CYS A 275 -4.67 14.54 23.38
C CYS A 275 -4.69 13.15 22.74
N TRP A 276 -4.04 12.15 23.34
CA TRP A 276 -4.05 10.77 22.85
C TRP A 276 -5.44 10.13 22.93
N VAL A 277 -6.18 10.36 24.01
CA VAL A 277 -7.57 9.90 24.17
C VAL A 277 -8.47 10.59 23.15
N ILE A 278 -8.33 11.89 22.94
CA ILE A 278 -9.06 12.63 21.89
C ILE A 278 -8.74 12.05 20.51
N PHE A 279 -7.47 11.83 20.20
CA PHE A 279 -7.04 11.22 18.94
C PHE A 279 -7.64 9.83 18.74
N GLY A 280 -7.61 8.99 19.78
CA GLY A 280 -8.23 7.66 19.76
C GLY A 280 -9.75 7.71 19.54
N HIS A 281 -10.46 8.65 20.17
CA HIS A 281 -11.88 8.85 19.93
C HIS A 281 -12.19 9.34 18.52
N VAL A 282 -11.41 10.31 18.01
CA VAL A 282 -11.54 10.77 16.62
C VAL A 282 -11.38 9.60 15.66
N TYR A 283 -10.32 8.80 15.83
CA TYR A 283 -10.06 7.64 14.98
C TYR A 283 -11.12 6.54 15.11
N THR A 284 -11.61 6.28 16.32
CA THR A 284 -12.66 5.26 16.55
C THR A 284 -14.01 5.72 15.97
N ILE A 285 -14.34 7.00 16.11
CA ILE A 285 -15.54 7.59 15.50
C ILE A 285 -15.41 7.58 13.99
N GLU A 286 -14.25 7.91 13.43
CA GLU A 286 -13.96 7.75 12.00
C GLU A 286 -14.16 6.30 11.54
N ILE A 287 -13.67 5.29 12.26
CA ILE A 287 -13.89 3.88 11.92
C ILE A 287 -15.39 3.50 11.93
N LEU A 288 -16.16 4.06 12.86
CA LEU A 288 -17.58 3.74 13.05
C LEU A 288 -18.54 4.59 12.19
N THR A 289 -18.04 5.66 11.56
CA THR A 289 -18.82 6.58 10.72
C THR A 289 -18.26 6.60 9.30
N GLY A 290 -18.97 7.21 8.35
CA GLY A 290 -18.44 7.34 6.98
C GLY A 290 -17.25 8.29 6.96
N THR A 291 -16.03 7.78 6.76
CA THR A 291 -14.83 8.61 6.63
C THR A 291 -14.84 9.38 5.32
N THR A 292 -14.72 10.70 5.38
CA THR A 292 -14.33 11.53 4.24
C THR A 292 -12.80 11.54 4.12
N ASN A 293 -12.26 11.76 2.92
CA ASN A 293 -10.81 11.85 2.76
C ASN A 293 -10.27 13.04 3.56
N MET A 294 -9.21 12.85 4.35
CA MET A 294 -8.57 13.92 5.13
C MET A 294 -8.14 15.12 4.28
N VAL A 295 -8.01 14.98 2.95
CA VAL A 295 -7.70 16.08 2.03
C VAL A 295 -8.85 17.08 1.91
N SER A 296 -10.11 16.67 2.12
CA SER A 296 -11.26 17.60 2.09
C SER A 296 -11.31 18.54 3.30
N TYR A 297 -10.49 18.32 4.35
CA TYR A 297 -10.41 19.23 5.50
C TYR A 297 -9.58 20.50 5.22
N PHE A 298 -8.79 20.52 4.13
CA PHE A 298 -7.91 21.63 3.77
C PHE A 298 -8.45 22.48 2.60
N GLN A 299 -9.68 22.26 2.18
CA GLN A 299 -10.44 23.12 1.24
C GLN A 299 -11.38 24.04 2.03
#